data_AF-A0A0G3CBS7-F1
#
_entry.id   AF-A0A0G3CBS7-F1
#
_cell.length_a   1.000
_cell.length_b   1.000
_cell.length_c   1.000
_cell.angle_alpha   90.00
_cell.angle_beta   90.00
_cell.angle_gamma   90.00
#
_symmetry.space_group_name_H-M   'P 1'
#
loop_
_entity.id
_entity.type
_entity.pdbx_description
1 polymer ?
#
loop_
_entity_poly.entity_id
_entity_poly.type
_entity_poly.pdbx_seq_one_letter_code
_entity_poly.pdbx_strand_id
1 'polypeptide(L)'
;MDLSRINTKLIIILLLIFITSILYTFNAKYSEIHPEKYLDNISNNSTNADLHSGEPVKKNLDNIDNNPIDVEIYPGDSIQNAINSVNSGGTVIVYPGLYKENLVVDKPLKVISSNEGESTYAVIQAADPEKDVFHITADNVTISGFNITGSQGKSGIYCSGSDGNITGNKLSHNNYGVCLNDSNRNILEKNEVNNNSLGIYLKNSDNNQLRNNDILGVGIFVGSDNNATGIYFEESDNNKLMSNTVSKLWDGVRFIKSSYNELNNNSILYNYFSLSLVNSNNNKVLNNTIVRRGYSYSVNLVDSQNNTLKGNIGDSNTEFRVVYDVLNSTNIALNSGNNTLEGEILNAGEPRTI
;
A
#
# COMPACT_ATOMS: atom_id res chain seq x y z
N MET A 1 12.80 3.65 -40.09
CA MET A 1 13.97 2.76 -40.22
C MET A 1 13.41 1.39 -40.51
N ASP A 2 13.70 0.85 -41.70
CA ASP A 2 13.08 -0.36 -42.23
C ASP A 2 13.51 -1.58 -41.39
N LEU A 3 12.54 -2.33 -40.81
CA LEU A 3 12.80 -3.48 -39.94
C LEU A 3 13.42 -4.68 -40.68
N SER A 4 13.61 -4.57 -42.00
CA SER A 4 14.13 -5.61 -42.89
C SER A 4 15.62 -5.94 -42.71
N ARG A 5 16.33 -5.29 -41.78
CA ARG A 5 17.77 -5.52 -41.50
C ARG A 5 18.10 -5.92 -40.06
N ILE A 6 17.17 -6.53 -39.32
CA ILE A 6 17.54 -7.16 -38.05
C ILE A 6 18.37 -8.42 -38.36
N ASN A 7 19.64 -8.37 -37.98
CA ASN A 7 20.62 -9.44 -38.18
C ASN A 7 20.10 -10.73 -37.55
N THR A 8 19.86 -11.78 -38.34
CA THR A 8 19.36 -13.09 -37.88
C THR A 8 20.21 -13.67 -36.74
N LYS A 9 21.50 -13.34 -36.68
CA LYS A 9 22.39 -13.74 -35.56
C LYS A 9 21.98 -13.08 -34.23
N LEU A 10 21.50 -11.84 -34.26
CA LEU A 10 21.05 -11.12 -33.07
C LEU A 10 19.75 -11.71 -32.52
N ILE A 11 18.83 -12.12 -33.41
CA ILE A 11 17.58 -12.80 -33.03
C ILE A 11 17.90 -14.15 -32.36
N ILE A 12 18.82 -14.92 -32.92
CA ILE A 12 19.24 -16.22 -32.35
C ILE A 12 19.88 -16.04 -30.97
N ILE A 13 20.71 -15.00 -30.78
CA ILE A 13 21.31 -14.70 -29.47
C ILE A 13 20.23 -14.34 -28.43
N LEU A 14 19.27 -13.48 -28.80
CA LEU A 14 18.16 -13.11 -27.91
C LEU A 14 17.28 -14.31 -27.55
N LEU A 15 17.05 -15.22 -28.51
CA LEU A 15 16.28 -16.45 -28.27
C LEU A 15 17.02 -17.40 -27.32
N LEU A 16 18.34 -17.53 -27.47
CA LEU A 16 19.18 -18.35 -26.58
C LEU A 16 19.19 -17.81 -25.15
N ILE A 17 19.29 -16.48 -24.96
CA ILE A 17 19.23 -15.84 -23.65
C ILE A 17 17.87 -16.05 -22.99
N PHE A 18 16.78 -16.00 -23.76
CA PHE A 18 15.44 -16.22 -23.25
C PHE A 18 15.24 -17.69 -22.82
N ILE A 19 15.72 -18.65 -23.61
CA ILE A 19 15.65 -20.08 -23.30
C ILE A 19 16.47 -20.41 -22.05
N THR A 20 17.69 -19.87 -21.89
CA THR A 20 18.50 -20.11 -20.69
C THR A 20 17.88 -19.52 -19.43
N SER A 21 17.21 -18.37 -19.52
CA SER A 21 16.48 -17.77 -18.40
C SER A 21 15.27 -18.62 -17.95
N ILE A 22 14.54 -19.21 -18.90
CA ILE A 22 13.44 -20.15 -18.61
C ILE A 22 13.96 -21.44 -17.97
N LEU A 23 15.07 -21.99 -18.47
CA LEU A 23 15.69 -23.19 -17.88
C LEU A 23 16.21 -22.93 -16.46
N TYR A 24 16.79 -21.75 -16.20
CA TYR A 24 17.25 -21.38 -14.86
C TYR A 24 16.09 -21.24 -13.87
N THR A 25 14.99 -20.60 -14.27
CA THR A 25 13.78 -20.47 -13.43
C THR A 25 13.09 -21.81 -13.19
N PHE A 26 13.10 -22.74 -14.16
CA PHE A 26 12.59 -24.10 -13.95
C PHE A 26 13.48 -24.94 -13.01
N ASN A 27 14.82 -24.84 -13.12
CA ASN A 27 15.72 -25.58 -12.23
C ASN A 27 15.68 -25.07 -10.78
N ALA A 28 15.58 -23.75 -10.58
CA ALA A 28 15.42 -23.16 -9.25
C ALA A 28 14.13 -23.64 -8.55
N LYS A 29 13.05 -23.84 -9.32
CA LYS A 29 11.77 -24.33 -8.80
C LYS A 29 11.79 -25.83 -8.47
N TYR A 30 12.68 -26.61 -9.08
CA TYR A 30 12.83 -28.05 -8.82
C TYR A 30 13.76 -28.37 -7.65
N SER A 31 14.75 -27.52 -7.35
CA SER A 31 15.64 -27.75 -6.19
C SER A 31 14.99 -27.46 -4.83
N GLU A 32 13.83 -26.80 -4.79
CA GLU A 32 13.09 -26.51 -3.55
C GLU A 32 12.16 -27.67 -3.09
N ILE A 33 12.05 -28.77 -3.85
CA ILE A 33 11.06 -29.83 -3.59
C ILE A 33 11.66 -31.11 -2.93
N HIS A 34 12.97 -31.19 -2.70
CA HIS A 34 13.56 -32.34 -1.98
C HIS A 34 14.69 -31.95 -1.02
N PRO A 35 14.44 -31.84 0.30
CA PRO A 35 15.47 -32.05 1.30
C PRO A 35 15.66 -33.55 1.52
N GLU A 36 16.88 -34.03 1.29
CA GLU A 36 17.34 -35.36 1.67
C GLU A 36 17.12 -35.61 3.18
N LYS A 37 16.58 -36.79 3.48
CA LYS A 37 16.54 -37.42 4.81
C LYS A 37 17.96 -37.73 5.29
N TYR A 38 18.25 -37.43 6.56
CA TYR A 38 19.14 -38.11 7.53
C TYR A 38 19.29 -37.15 8.75
N LEU A 39 19.22 -37.47 10.05
CA LEU A 39 19.56 -38.68 10.82
C LEU A 39 18.86 -38.59 12.22
N ASP A 40 18.47 -39.76 12.77
CA ASP A 40 18.48 -40.25 14.17
C ASP A 40 17.64 -39.68 15.35
N ASN A 41 16.74 -40.56 15.81
CA ASN A 41 16.47 -41.02 17.18
C ASN A 41 17.33 -40.45 18.33
N ILE A 42 16.68 -40.14 19.46
CA ILE A 42 16.83 -40.84 20.76
C ILE A 42 15.63 -40.48 21.65
N SER A 43 14.87 -41.52 22.02
CA SER A 43 13.97 -41.58 23.16
C SER A 43 14.76 -41.46 24.47
N ASN A 44 14.23 -40.78 25.49
CA ASN A 44 14.29 -41.31 26.85
C ASN A 44 13.28 -40.67 27.80
N ASN A 45 12.70 -41.56 28.59
CA ASN A 45 11.63 -41.41 29.55
C ASN A 45 12.24 -41.46 30.96
N SER A 46 11.80 -40.61 31.90
CA SER A 46 11.92 -40.81 33.37
C SER A 46 11.06 -39.75 34.09
N THR A 47 9.84 -40.06 34.54
CA THR A 47 9.44 -40.59 35.87
C THR A 47 9.60 -39.63 37.06
N ASN A 48 8.42 -39.28 37.62
CA ASN A 48 8.00 -39.16 39.02
C ASN A 48 8.76 -38.29 40.05
N ALA A 49 7.99 -37.37 40.66
CA ALA A 49 7.80 -37.08 42.10
C ALA A 49 7.17 -35.67 42.20
N ASP A 50 6.24 -35.29 43.07
CA ASP A 50 5.61 -35.89 44.23
C ASP A 50 4.29 -35.13 44.52
N LEU A 51 3.34 -35.82 45.13
CA LEU A 51 2.12 -35.28 45.73
C LEU A 51 2.46 -34.49 47.00
N HIS A 52 1.97 -33.25 47.14
CA HIS A 52 1.60 -32.76 48.46
C HIS A 52 0.32 -31.90 48.41
N SER A 53 -0.67 -32.40 49.14
CA SER A 53 -1.96 -31.83 49.46
C SER A 53 -1.87 -30.59 50.36
N GLY A 54 -2.61 -29.55 49.98
CA GLY A 54 -2.98 -28.42 50.84
C GLY A 54 -4.24 -27.75 50.31
N GLU A 55 -5.30 -27.74 51.11
CA GLU A 55 -6.59 -27.08 50.81
C GLU A 55 -6.48 -25.55 50.69
N PRO A 56 -7.43 -24.87 50.00
CA PRO A 56 -7.22 -23.53 49.48
C PRO A 56 -7.55 -22.46 50.51
N VAL A 57 -6.59 -21.55 50.72
CA VAL A 57 -6.87 -20.23 51.32
C VAL A 57 -7.62 -19.41 50.28
N LYS A 58 -8.92 -19.16 50.52
CA LYS A 58 -9.68 -18.10 49.84
C LYS A 58 -8.99 -16.77 50.06
N LYS A 59 -8.20 -16.34 49.08
CA LYS A 59 -7.74 -14.97 48.95
C LYS A 59 -8.55 -14.36 47.81
N ASN A 60 -9.47 -13.46 48.17
CA ASN A 60 -9.97 -12.45 47.24
C ASN A 60 -8.74 -11.73 46.69
N LEU A 61 -8.33 -12.09 45.48
CA LEU A 61 -7.53 -11.23 44.64
C LEU A 61 -8.52 -10.49 43.77
N ASP A 62 -8.63 -9.20 44.05
CA ASP A 62 -9.19 -8.22 43.12
C ASP A 62 -8.61 -8.49 41.72
N ASN A 63 -9.46 -8.40 40.70
CA ASN A 63 -9.09 -8.46 39.29
C ASN A 63 -8.05 -7.36 38.99
N ILE A 64 -6.79 -7.65 39.26
CA ILE A 64 -5.67 -6.96 38.64
C ILE A 64 -5.55 -7.63 37.28
N ASP A 65 -5.89 -6.89 36.23
CA ASP A 65 -5.68 -7.27 34.85
C ASP A 65 -4.16 -7.44 34.64
N ASN A 66 -3.65 -8.64 34.97
CA ASN A 66 -2.23 -8.99 34.95
C ASN A 66 -1.70 -9.20 33.52
N ASN A 67 -2.47 -8.81 32.51
CA ASN A 67 -2.04 -8.89 31.13
C ASN A 67 -0.89 -7.89 30.88
N PRO A 68 0.15 -8.31 30.17
CA PRO A 68 1.31 -7.48 29.89
C PRO A 68 0.91 -6.25 29.07
N ILE A 69 1.52 -5.11 29.41
CA ILE A 69 1.42 -3.87 28.60
C ILE A 69 2.27 -4.02 27.33
N ASP A 70 3.43 -4.69 27.43
CA ASP A 70 4.31 -4.94 26.30
C ASP A 70 4.65 -6.44 26.20
N VAL A 71 4.59 -6.99 24.98
CA VAL A 71 4.92 -8.40 24.67
C VAL A 71 5.95 -8.44 23.55
N GLU A 72 7.06 -9.13 23.78
CA GLU A 72 8.09 -9.36 22.77
C GLU A 72 7.86 -10.68 22.03
N ILE A 73 8.09 -10.68 20.71
CA ILE A 73 7.84 -11.81 19.82
C ILE A 73 9.09 -12.11 18.99
N TYR A 74 9.52 -13.37 19.03
CA TYR A 74 10.69 -13.87 18.34
C TYR A 74 10.29 -14.88 17.25
N PRO A 75 11.18 -15.18 16.28
CA PRO A 75 10.90 -16.16 15.24
C PRO A 75 10.46 -17.51 15.81
N GLY A 76 9.29 -17.99 15.42
CA GLY A 76 8.68 -19.23 15.91
C GLY A 76 7.51 -19.01 16.89
N ASP A 77 7.42 -17.81 17.49
CA ASP A 77 6.26 -17.39 18.25
C ASP A 77 5.11 -16.96 17.32
N SER A 78 3.88 -16.88 17.86
CA SER A 78 2.72 -16.34 17.13
C SER A 78 2.46 -14.89 17.53
N ILE A 79 2.42 -14.02 16.52
CA ILE A 79 2.05 -12.61 16.70
C ILE A 79 0.57 -12.52 17.10
N GLN A 80 -0.32 -13.34 16.54
CA GLN A 80 -1.73 -13.31 16.90
C GLN A 80 -1.94 -13.64 18.39
N ASN A 81 -1.22 -14.60 18.95
CA ASN A 81 -1.32 -14.91 20.38
C ASN A 81 -0.88 -13.72 21.25
N ALA A 82 0.14 -12.98 20.81
CA ALA A 82 0.60 -11.76 21.47
C ALA A 82 -0.45 -10.64 21.41
N ILE A 83 -1.04 -10.43 20.23
CA ILE A 83 -2.16 -9.50 20.06
C ILE A 83 -3.30 -9.88 21.00
N ASN A 84 -3.64 -11.17 21.10
CA ASN A 84 -4.72 -11.62 21.97
C ASN A 84 -4.43 -11.38 23.46
N SER A 85 -3.18 -11.55 23.90
CA SER A 85 -2.78 -11.46 25.31
C SER A 85 -2.48 -10.04 25.82
N VAL A 86 -2.07 -9.12 24.94
CA VAL A 86 -1.71 -7.75 25.36
C VAL A 86 -2.94 -6.95 25.79
N ASN A 87 -2.81 -6.07 26.77
CA ASN A 87 -3.90 -5.18 27.13
C ASN A 87 -4.21 -4.15 26.03
N SER A 88 -5.46 -3.66 26.00
CA SER A 88 -5.82 -2.52 25.15
C SER A 88 -4.92 -1.32 25.49
N GLY A 89 -4.33 -0.71 24.46
CA GLY A 89 -3.34 0.36 24.55
C GLY A 89 -1.89 -0.13 24.68
N GLY A 90 -1.66 -1.44 24.79
CA GLY A 90 -0.33 -2.04 24.90
C GLY A 90 0.42 -2.17 23.57
N THR A 91 1.58 -2.80 23.62
CA THR A 91 2.53 -2.95 22.51
C THR A 91 2.90 -4.42 22.29
N VAL A 92 2.82 -4.87 21.04
CA VAL A 92 3.46 -6.10 20.56
C VAL A 92 4.72 -5.71 19.80
N ILE A 93 5.88 -6.11 20.31
CA ILE A 93 7.20 -5.81 19.75
C ILE A 93 7.71 -7.06 19.03
N VAL A 94 7.84 -6.99 17.71
CA VAL A 94 8.17 -8.14 16.87
C VAL A 94 9.61 -8.05 16.38
N TYR A 95 10.43 -9.00 16.79
CA TYR A 95 11.83 -9.11 16.37
C TYR A 95 11.93 -9.65 14.92
N PRO A 96 13.03 -9.34 14.20
CA PRO A 96 13.22 -9.75 12.82
C PRO A 96 13.09 -11.26 12.65
N GLY A 97 12.27 -11.67 11.68
CA GLY A 97 11.89 -13.05 11.43
C GLY A 97 10.91 -13.16 10.27
N LEU A 98 10.61 -14.39 9.85
CA LEU A 98 9.52 -14.69 8.94
C LEU A 98 8.33 -15.24 9.74
N TYR A 99 7.21 -14.53 9.68
CA TYR A 99 5.96 -14.89 10.33
C TYR A 99 4.92 -15.14 9.25
N LYS A 100 4.40 -16.38 9.18
CA LYS A 100 3.36 -16.76 8.22
C LYS A 100 2.02 -16.77 8.93
N GLU A 101 1.35 -15.62 8.96
CA GLU A 101 0.11 -15.39 9.70
C GLU A 101 -0.81 -14.44 8.91
N ASN A 102 -2.11 -14.50 9.20
CA ASN A 102 -3.08 -13.45 8.88
C ASN A 102 -3.62 -12.93 10.21
N LEU A 103 -3.38 -11.67 10.51
CA LEU A 103 -3.53 -11.08 11.83
C LEU A 103 -4.81 -10.26 11.92
N VAL A 104 -5.55 -10.42 13.00
CA VAL A 104 -6.71 -9.61 13.35
C VAL A 104 -6.34 -8.71 14.53
N VAL A 105 -6.50 -7.40 14.34
CA VAL A 105 -6.30 -6.39 15.38
C VAL A 105 -7.64 -5.74 15.70
N ASP A 106 -8.27 -6.22 16.77
CA ASP A 106 -9.65 -5.92 17.18
C ASP A 106 -9.75 -5.11 18.48
N LYS A 107 -8.61 -4.66 19.00
CA LYS A 107 -8.52 -3.72 20.12
C LYS A 107 -7.43 -2.67 19.86
N PRO A 108 -7.55 -1.46 20.46
CA PRO A 108 -6.51 -0.45 20.39
C PRO A 108 -5.19 -1.01 20.90
N LEU A 109 -4.13 -0.95 20.10
CA LEU A 109 -2.77 -1.37 20.49
C LEU A 109 -1.76 -0.95 19.44
N LYS A 110 -0.49 -1.19 19.72
CA LYS A 110 0.61 -1.03 18.77
C LYS A 110 1.19 -2.39 18.42
N VAL A 111 1.36 -2.69 17.15
CA VAL A 111 2.19 -3.78 16.65
C VAL A 111 3.36 -3.12 15.92
N ILE A 112 4.57 -3.30 16.44
CA ILE A 112 5.76 -2.63 15.91
C ILE A 112 6.89 -3.64 15.72
N SER A 113 7.70 -3.45 14.70
CA SER A 113 8.96 -4.18 14.61
C SER A 113 10.00 -3.59 15.56
N SER A 114 10.85 -4.43 16.16
CA SER A 114 11.92 -3.97 17.07
C SER A 114 12.98 -3.11 16.37
N ASN A 115 13.07 -3.16 15.05
CA ASN A 115 14.14 -2.57 14.25
C ASN A 115 13.62 -1.51 13.26
N GLU A 116 12.73 -0.62 13.69
CA GLU A 116 12.22 0.46 12.85
C GLU A 116 13.37 1.24 12.16
N GLY A 117 13.42 1.19 10.82
CA GLY A 117 14.40 1.91 10.02
C GLY A 117 15.70 1.16 9.70
N GLU A 118 15.84 -0.11 10.05
CA GLU A 118 17.00 -0.94 9.67
C GLU A 118 16.70 -1.96 8.56
N SER A 119 17.73 -2.45 7.87
CA SER A 119 17.61 -3.36 6.72
C SER A 119 17.08 -4.77 7.04
N THR A 120 16.87 -5.11 8.32
CA THR A 120 16.39 -6.43 8.79
C THR A 120 14.98 -6.32 9.37
N TYR A 121 13.99 -6.18 8.49
CA TYR A 121 12.58 -6.10 8.89
C TYR A 121 12.01 -7.45 9.30
N ALA A 122 11.06 -7.45 10.24
CA ALA A 122 10.14 -8.57 10.41
C ALA A 122 9.26 -8.71 9.16
N VAL A 123 9.29 -9.89 8.54
CA VAL A 123 8.49 -10.22 7.36
C VAL A 123 7.21 -10.90 7.82
N ILE A 124 6.08 -10.27 7.59
CA ILE A 124 4.75 -10.83 7.81
C ILE A 124 4.19 -11.25 6.46
N GLN A 125 4.16 -12.55 6.22
CA GLN A 125 3.65 -13.15 5.00
C GLN A 125 2.27 -13.74 5.25
N ALA A 126 1.31 -13.47 4.36
CA ALA A 126 -0.01 -14.10 4.42
C ALA A 126 0.13 -15.63 4.49
N ALA A 127 -0.50 -16.25 5.49
CA ALA A 127 -0.65 -17.71 5.54
C ALA A 127 -1.69 -18.19 4.52
N ASP A 128 -2.78 -17.42 4.40
CA ASP A 128 -3.84 -17.55 3.42
C ASP A 128 -3.80 -16.33 2.46
N PRO A 129 -3.42 -16.52 1.19
CA PRO A 129 -3.33 -15.44 0.20
C PRO A 129 -4.67 -14.74 -0.10
N GLU A 130 -5.80 -15.36 0.24
CA GLU A 130 -7.16 -14.83 0.02
C GLU A 130 -7.68 -14.01 1.22
N LYS A 131 -6.83 -13.71 2.20
CA LYS A 131 -7.12 -12.90 3.39
C LYS A 131 -6.12 -11.77 3.56
N ASP A 132 -6.52 -10.71 4.25
CA ASP A 132 -5.63 -9.61 4.57
C ASP A 132 -4.46 -10.10 5.45
N VAL A 133 -3.26 -9.52 5.32
CA VAL A 133 -2.16 -9.84 6.27
C VAL A 133 -2.45 -9.22 7.62
N PHE A 134 -2.84 -7.95 7.66
CA PHE A 134 -3.43 -7.30 8.83
C PHE A 134 -4.86 -6.88 8.53
N HIS A 135 -5.80 -7.38 9.34
CA HIS A 135 -7.21 -6.99 9.33
C HIS A 135 -7.52 -6.20 10.60
N ILE A 136 -7.56 -4.87 10.47
CA ILE A 136 -7.70 -3.94 11.58
C ILE A 136 -9.16 -3.47 11.68
N THR A 137 -9.77 -3.70 12.84
CA THR A 137 -11.16 -3.31 13.13
C THR A 137 -11.29 -2.33 14.29
N ALA A 138 -10.26 -2.21 15.14
CA ALA A 138 -10.25 -1.27 16.24
C ALA A 138 -9.66 0.08 15.87
N ASP A 139 -10.17 1.13 16.52
CA ASP A 139 -9.60 2.47 16.49
C ASP A 139 -8.26 2.52 17.24
N ASN A 140 -7.48 3.57 16.97
CA ASN A 140 -6.21 3.86 17.68
C ASN A 140 -5.19 2.69 17.61
N VAL A 141 -5.10 2.05 16.44
CA VAL A 141 -4.12 0.99 16.17
C VAL A 141 -2.89 1.58 15.49
N THR A 142 -1.69 1.18 15.94
CA THR A 142 -0.43 1.45 15.23
C THR A 142 0.13 0.17 14.63
N ILE A 143 0.42 0.17 13.32
CA ILE A 143 1.20 -0.88 12.64
C ILE A 143 2.46 -0.25 12.08
N SER A 144 3.64 -0.70 12.54
CA SER A 144 4.90 -0.02 12.19
C SER A 144 6.08 -0.95 11.92
N GLY A 145 6.84 -0.62 10.88
CA GLY A 145 8.16 -1.22 10.62
C GLY A 145 8.15 -2.65 10.08
N PHE A 146 7.11 -3.08 9.36
CA PHE A 146 7.04 -4.44 8.82
C PHE A 146 7.32 -4.51 7.32
N ASN A 147 7.80 -5.68 6.86
CA ASN A 147 7.69 -6.09 5.47
C ASN A 147 6.46 -7.00 5.31
N ILE A 148 5.42 -6.53 4.63
CA ILE A 148 4.09 -7.15 4.56
C ILE A 148 3.83 -7.66 3.15
N THR A 149 3.54 -8.95 3.00
CA THR A 149 3.47 -9.58 1.66
C THR A 149 2.57 -10.81 1.56
N GLY A 150 2.24 -11.20 0.33
CA GLY A 150 1.66 -12.49 0.00
C GLY A 150 0.14 -12.55 -0.03
N SER A 151 -0.57 -11.45 0.24
CA SER A 151 -2.04 -11.39 0.18
C SER A 151 -2.52 -11.13 -1.26
N GLN A 152 -2.50 -12.15 -2.11
CA GLN A 152 -2.77 -12.01 -3.54
C GLN A 152 -4.24 -11.72 -3.88
N GLY A 153 -5.18 -12.15 -3.04
CA GLY A 153 -6.62 -11.87 -3.21
C GLY A 153 -7.11 -10.65 -2.43
N LYS A 154 -6.32 -10.15 -1.46
CA LYS A 154 -6.73 -9.16 -0.45
C LYS A 154 -5.63 -8.15 -0.14
N SER A 155 -5.67 -7.52 1.02
CA SER A 155 -4.82 -6.38 1.35
C SER A 155 -3.59 -6.80 2.16
N GLY A 156 -2.46 -6.12 1.99
CA GLY A 156 -1.39 -6.17 2.98
C GLY A 156 -1.92 -5.66 4.32
N ILE A 157 -2.54 -4.49 4.31
CA ILE A 157 -3.27 -3.94 5.47
C ILE A 157 -4.67 -3.54 5.02
N TYR A 158 -5.69 -4.12 5.65
CA TYR A 158 -7.07 -3.65 5.58
C TYR A 158 -7.42 -2.99 6.92
N CYS A 159 -7.98 -1.79 6.88
CA CYS A 159 -8.37 -1.05 8.08
C CYS A 159 -9.79 -0.50 7.96
N SER A 160 -10.58 -0.78 8.99
CA SER A 160 -11.91 -0.18 9.23
C SER A 160 -11.97 0.60 10.55
N GLY A 161 -10.94 0.53 11.38
CA GLY A 161 -10.77 1.38 12.55
C GLY A 161 -10.28 2.79 12.17
N SER A 162 -10.55 3.78 13.01
CA SER A 162 -10.17 5.19 12.84
C SER A 162 -9.03 5.60 13.78
N ASP A 163 -8.48 6.79 13.56
CA ASP A 163 -7.45 7.39 14.42
C ASP A 163 -6.16 6.53 14.55
N GLY A 164 -5.90 5.69 13.56
CA GLY A 164 -4.75 4.78 13.51
C GLY A 164 -3.50 5.36 12.85
N ASN A 165 -2.37 4.67 13.03
CA ASN A 165 -1.09 5.00 12.42
C ASN A 165 -0.52 3.79 11.67
N ILE A 166 -0.28 3.93 10.38
CA ILE A 166 0.38 2.91 9.55
C ILE A 166 1.68 3.52 9.05
N THR A 167 2.81 3.13 9.64
CA THR A 167 4.07 3.88 9.49
C THR A 167 5.27 3.01 9.16
N GLY A 168 6.13 3.46 8.25
CA GLY A 168 7.41 2.80 8.01
C GLY A 168 7.32 1.35 7.52
N ASN A 169 6.20 0.95 6.91
CA ASN A 169 6.01 -0.40 6.41
C ASN A 169 6.41 -0.51 4.94
N LYS A 170 6.92 -1.68 4.56
CA LYS A 170 7.13 -2.08 3.17
C LYS A 170 6.04 -3.07 2.77
N LEU A 171 5.14 -2.67 1.87
CA LEU A 171 4.01 -3.50 1.44
C LEU A 171 4.20 -3.91 -0.01
N SER A 172 4.30 -5.22 -0.28
CA SER A 172 4.51 -5.71 -1.64
C SER A 172 3.87 -7.05 -1.96
N HIS A 173 3.54 -7.26 -3.24
CA HIS A 173 2.91 -8.49 -3.74
C HIS A 173 1.57 -8.82 -3.06
N ASN A 174 0.78 -7.79 -2.78
CA ASN A 174 -0.60 -7.91 -2.33
C ASN A 174 -1.56 -7.39 -3.42
N ASN A 175 -2.86 -7.72 -3.32
CA ASN A 175 -3.84 -7.11 -4.23
C ASN A 175 -3.95 -5.61 -3.94
N TYR A 176 -4.20 -5.25 -2.68
CA TYR A 176 -4.10 -3.87 -2.19
C TYR A 176 -2.89 -3.77 -1.26
N GLY A 177 -2.05 -2.76 -1.39
CA GLY A 177 -1.03 -2.48 -0.38
C GLY A 177 -1.71 -2.13 0.95
N VAL A 178 -2.40 -0.99 0.96
CA VAL A 178 -3.24 -0.56 2.09
C VAL A 178 -4.66 -0.25 1.58
N CYS A 179 -5.67 -0.74 2.28
CA CYS A 179 -7.08 -0.46 2.06
C CYS A 179 -7.71 0.14 3.33
N LEU A 180 -8.14 1.39 3.27
CA LEU A 180 -8.96 2.03 4.28
C LEU A 180 -10.42 2.00 3.80
N ASN A 181 -11.31 1.41 4.59
CA ASN A 181 -12.72 1.29 4.24
C ASN A 181 -13.57 1.74 5.42
N ASP A 182 -14.36 2.81 5.23
CA ASP A 182 -15.12 3.48 6.27
C ASP A 182 -14.23 3.92 7.47
N SER A 183 -12.98 4.32 7.19
CA SER A 183 -11.90 4.50 8.17
C SER A 183 -11.32 5.92 8.12
N ASN A 184 -11.44 6.64 9.23
CA ASN A 184 -11.24 8.09 9.26
C ASN A 184 -10.04 8.51 10.12
N ARG A 185 -9.49 9.70 9.84
CA ARG A 185 -8.46 10.34 10.68
C ARG A 185 -7.18 9.51 10.89
N ASN A 186 -6.86 8.61 9.98
CA ASN A 186 -5.64 7.83 10.02
C ASN A 186 -4.45 8.60 9.45
N ILE A 187 -3.25 8.20 9.90
CA ILE A 187 -1.98 8.68 9.38
C ILE A 187 -1.26 7.52 8.71
N LEU A 188 -1.00 7.65 7.41
CA LEU A 188 -0.16 6.74 6.63
C LEU A 188 1.13 7.49 6.31
N GLU A 189 2.23 7.12 6.96
CA GLU A 189 3.49 7.86 6.83
C GLU A 189 4.71 6.97 6.53
N LYS A 190 5.56 7.40 5.59
CA LYS A 190 6.84 6.74 5.28
C LYS A 190 6.71 5.26 4.89
N ASN A 191 5.60 4.87 4.27
CA ASN A 191 5.43 3.52 3.76
C ASN A 191 6.01 3.39 2.34
N GLU A 192 6.66 2.27 2.06
CA GLU A 192 7.10 1.84 0.73
C GLU A 192 6.05 0.84 0.19
N VAL A 193 5.23 1.26 -0.77
CA VAL A 193 4.09 0.47 -1.28
C VAL A 193 4.35 0.09 -2.73
N ASN A 194 4.98 -1.08 -2.90
CA ASN A 194 5.59 -1.45 -4.17
C ASN A 194 5.05 -2.79 -4.67
N ASN A 195 4.80 -2.90 -5.97
CA ASN A 195 4.36 -4.16 -6.60
C ASN A 195 3.07 -4.76 -6.03
N ASN A 196 2.09 -3.92 -5.73
CA ASN A 196 0.72 -4.34 -5.44
C ASN A 196 -0.17 -4.09 -6.67
N SER A 197 -1.31 -4.79 -6.80
CA SER A 197 -2.25 -4.46 -7.89
C SER A 197 -2.74 -3.03 -7.75
N LEU A 198 -3.08 -2.60 -6.53
CA LEU A 198 -3.36 -1.21 -6.16
C LEU A 198 -2.51 -0.84 -4.94
N GLY A 199 -1.87 0.34 -4.95
CA GLY A 199 -1.05 0.82 -3.85
C GLY A 199 -1.84 1.12 -2.57
N ILE A 200 -2.46 2.31 -2.50
CA ILE A 200 -3.26 2.77 -1.37
C ILE A 200 -4.68 3.11 -1.84
N TYR A 201 -5.68 2.45 -1.25
CA TYR A 201 -7.10 2.67 -1.54
C TYR A 201 -7.83 3.22 -0.32
N LEU A 202 -8.58 4.30 -0.51
CA LEU A 202 -9.51 4.85 0.46
C LEU A 202 -10.92 4.78 -0.09
N LYS A 203 -11.82 4.16 0.65
CA LYS A 203 -13.25 4.09 0.36
C LYS A 203 -14.05 4.64 1.54
N ASN A 204 -14.91 5.63 1.31
CA ASN A 204 -15.71 6.26 2.37
C ASN A 204 -14.86 6.70 3.57
N SER A 205 -13.64 7.17 3.32
CA SER A 205 -12.61 7.33 4.34
C SER A 205 -12.08 8.76 4.35
N ASP A 206 -12.55 9.54 5.31
CA ASP A 206 -12.36 10.97 5.36
C ASP A 206 -11.27 11.40 6.35
N ASN A 207 -10.75 12.61 6.14
CA ASN A 207 -9.84 13.28 7.07
C ASN A 207 -8.52 12.54 7.34
N ASN A 208 -8.09 11.66 6.43
CA ASN A 208 -6.83 10.92 6.53
C ASN A 208 -5.65 11.75 6.01
N GLN A 209 -4.45 11.44 6.49
CA GLN A 209 -3.19 12.06 6.07
C GLN A 209 -2.24 11.00 5.51
N LEU A 210 -1.89 11.14 4.24
CA LEU A 210 -0.88 10.33 3.56
C LEU A 210 0.37 11.19 3.37
N ARG A 211 1.46 10.87 4.07
CA ARG A 211 2.67 11.70 4.12
C ARG A 211 3.93 10.92 3.81
N ASN A 212 4.78 11.44 2.93
CA ASN A 212 6.10 10.84 2.67
C ASN A 212 6.07 9.36 2.26
N ASN A 213 4.99 8.88 1.64
CA ASN A 213 4.92 7.50 1.15
C ASN A 213 5.56 7.42 -0.25
N ASP A 214 6.20 6.29 -0.54
CA ASP A 214 6.75 5.97 -1.86
C ASP A 214 5.95 4.81 -2.47
N ILE A 215 5.23 5.09 -3.56
CA ILE A 215 4.34 4.14 -4.24
C ILE A 215 4.90 3.87 -5.64
N LEU A 216 5.27 2.61 -5.91
CA LEU A 216 5.85 2.18 -7.17
C LEU A 216 5.07 1.03 -7.82
N GLY A 217 4.67 1.22 -9.07
CA GLY A 217 4.02 0.18 -9.88
C GLY A 217 5.00 -0.85 -10.46
N VAL A 218 4.47 -2.04 -10.81
CA VAL A 218 5.17 -3.13 -11.53
C VAL A 218 5.42 -2.86 -13.02
N GLY A 219 5.11 -1.65 -13.51
CA GLY A 219 5.18 -1.30 -14.92
C GLY A 219 3.80 -1.19 -15.59
N ILE A 220 3.81 -0.55 -16.76
CA ILE A 220 2.61 -0.25 -17.56
C ILE A 220 2.36 -1.44 -18.50
N PHE A 221 1.58 -2.42 -18.06
CA PHE A 221 1.01 -3.40 -18.98
C PHE A 221 -0.15 -2.73 -19.73
N VAL A 222 -0.43 -3.10 -20.98
CA VAL A 222 -1.58 -2.57 -21.75
C VAL A 222 -2.58 -3.71 -21.90
N GLY A 223 -3.73 -3.60 -21.23
CA GLY A 223 -4.81 -4.60 -21.21
C GLY A 223 -6.07 -4.03 -20.54
N SER A 224 -7.23 -4.64 -20.78
CA SER A 224 -8.55 -4.12 -20.37
C SER A 224 -8.78 -4.04 -18.86
N ASP A 225 -7.99 -4.75 -18.06
CA ASP A 225 -8.19 -4.92 -16.61
C ASP A 225 -6.99 -4.40 -15.78
N ASN A 226 -6.29 -3.39 -16.30
CA ASN A 226 -5.14 -2.81 -15.63
C ASN A 226 -5.55 -2.07 -14.34
N ASN A 227 -5.59 -2.80 -13.23
CA ASN A 227 -5.89 -2.27 -11.90
C ASN A 227 -4.72 -1.51 -11.25
N ALA A 228 -3.64 -1.25 -11.99
CA ALA A 228 -2.40 -0.64 -11.51
C ALA A 228 -2.57 0.85 -11.16
N THR A 229 -3.26 1.12 -10.05
CA THR A 229 -3.47 2.46 -9.49
C THR A 229 -2.58 2.67 -8.26
N GLY A 230 -1.88 3.80 -8.20
CA GLY A 230 -1.02 4.14 -7.07
C GLY A 230 -1.82 4.50 -5.84
N ILE A 231 -2.55 5.61 -5.92
CA ILE A 231 -3.44 6.09 -4.85
C ILE A 231 -4.83 6.30 -5.43
N TYR A 232 -5.84 5.67 -4.84
CA TYR A 232 -7.23 5.75 -5.28
C TYR A 232 -8.15 6.16 -4.13
N PHE A 233 -8.88 7.27 -4.30
CA PHE A 233 -9.93 7.70 -3.38
C PHE A 233 -11.30 7.54 -4.02
N GLU A 234 -12.21 6.90 -3.31
CA GLU A 234 -13.61 6.71 -3.69
C GLU A 234 -14.50 7.22 -2.56
N GLU A 235 -15.34 8.22 -2.85
CA GLU A 235 -16.26 8.80 -1.88
C GLU A 235 -15.55 9.21 -0.57
N SER A 236 -14.34 9.78 -0.69
CA SER A 236 -13.43 10.05 0.43
C SER A 236 -12.97 11.52 0.43
N ASP A 237 -13.45 12.28 1.39
CA ASP A 237 -13.33 13.73 1.44
C ASP A 237 -12.32 14.21 2.50
N ASN A 238 -11.87 15.46 2.37
CA ASN A 238 -11.05 16.15 3.37
C ASN A 238 -9.70 15.47 3.70
N ASN A 239 -9.18 14.64 2.81
CA ASN A 239 -7.90 13.96 2.97
C ASN A 239 -6.73 14.83 2.47
N LYS A 240 -5.53 14.54 3.00
CA LYS A 240 -4.29 15.26 2.64
C LYS A 240 -3.23 14.30 2.14
N LEU A 241 -2.72 14.55 0.93
CA LEU A 241 -1.56 13.88 0.36
C LEU A 241 -0.41 14.88 0.37
N MET A 242 0.62 14.63 1.17
CA MET A 242 1.73 15.56 1.35
C MET A 242 3.08 14.86 1.10
N SER A 243 3.89 15.40 0.18
CA SER A 243 5.25 14.90 -0.05
C SER A 243 5.34 13.41 -0.40
N ASN A 244 4.31 12.83 -1.02
CA ASN A 244 4.36 11.44 -1.48
C ASN A 244 5.02 11.37 -2.87
N THR A 245 5.65 10.23 -3.17
CA THR A 245 6.12 9.88 -4.50
C THR A 245 5.23 8.78 -5.06
N VAL A 246 4.68 8.97 -6.26
CA VAL A 246 3.80 8.00 -6.93
C VAL A 246 4.30 7.82 -8.36
N SER A 247 4.81 6.64 -8.71
CA SER A 247 5.45 6.46 -10.01
C SER A 247 5.29 5.12 -10.70
N LYS A 248 5.39 5.17 -12.05
CA LYS A 248 5.40 4.01 -12.96
C LYS A 248 4.14 3.13 -12.90
N LEU A 249 2.99 3.74 -12.67
CA LEU A 249 1.68 3.10 -12.62
C LEU A 249 0.85 3.40 -13.88
N TRP A 250 -0.25 2.67 -14.05
CA TRP A 250 -1.25 3.00 -15.07
C TRP A 250 -2.00 4.28 -14.67
N ASP A 251 -2.56 4.30 -13.46
CA ASP A 251 -3.11 5.49 -12.83
C ASP A 251 -2.22 5.88 -11.63
N GLY A 252 -1.69 7.10 -11.62
CA GLY A 252 -0.90 7.60 -10.50
C GLY A 252 -1.79 7.87 -9.29
N VAL A 253 -2.52 8.98 -9.34
CA VAL A 253 -3.48 9.39 -8.31
C VAL A 253 -4.85 9.58 -8.94
N ARG A 254 -5.87 8.95 -8.38
CA ARG A 254 -7.24 8.98 -8.90
C ARG A 254 -8.23 9.26 -7.80
N PHE A 255 -9.09 10.25 -7.99
CA PHE A 255 -10.20 10.57 -7.09
C PHE A 255 -11.52 10.39 -7.85
N ILE A 256 -12.47 9.69 -7.23
CA ILE A 256 -13.83 9.52 -7.71
C ILE A 256 -14.77 9.97 -6.60
N LYS A 257 -15.65 10.93 -6.89
CA LYS A 257 -16.61 11.50 -5.93
C LYS A 257 -15.94 11.96 -4.62
N SER A 258 -14.73 12.49 -4.70
CA SER A 258 -13.88 12.78 -3.54
C SER A 258 -13.47 14.26 -3.56
N SER A 259 -14.06 15.03 -2.65
CA SER A 259 -14.02 16.49 -2.61
C SER A 259 -13.22 17.02 -1.42
N TYR A 260 -12.84 18.30 -1.48
CA TYR A 260 -12.13 19.00 -0.39
C TYR A 260 -10.78 18.38 0.00
N ASN A 261 -10.18 17.56 -0.86
CA ASN A 261 -8.87 16.97 -0.64
C ASN A 261 -7.75 17.93 -1.03
N GLU A 262 -6.58 17.77 -0.41
CA GLU A 262 -5.38 18.56 -0.70
C GLU A 262 -4.21 17.66 -1.11
N LEU A 263 -3.69 17.86 -2.31
CA LEU A 263 -2.43 17.31 -2.79
C LEU A 263 -1.39 18.41 -2.74
N ASN A 264 -0.44 18.31 -1.81
CA ASN A 264 0.60 19.30 -1.59
C ASN A 264 1.99 18.70 -1.75
N ASN A 265 2.83 19.28 -2.60
CA ASN A 265 4.26 18.95 -2.72
C ASN A 265 4.53 17.46 -3.05
N ASN A 266 3.63 16.78 -3.77
CA ASN A 266 3.82 15.39 -4.19
C ASN A 266 4.60 15.30 -5.51
N SER A 267 5.29 14.19 -5.71
CA SER A 267 5.98 13.82 -6.94
C SER A 267 5.19 12.72 -7.66
N ILE A 268 4.38 13.08 -8.65
CA ILE A 268 3.57 12.16 -9.46
C ILE A 268 4.28 11.95 -10.80
N LEU A 269 5.08 10.89 -10.89
CA LEU A 269 6.12 10.76 -11.91
C LEU A 269 5.93 9.53 -12.79
N TYR A 270 6.00 9.73 -14.09
CA TYR A 270 6.08 8.68 -15.10
C TYR A 270 4.93 7.67 -15.07
N ASN A 271 3.75 8.10 -14.62
CA ASN A 271 2.51 7.32 -14.72
C ASN A 271 1.89 7.50 -16.11
N TYR A 272 1.10 6.52 -16.55
CA TYR A 272 0.38 6.65 -17.82
C TYR A 272 -0.66 7.77 -17.71
N PHE A 273 -1.62 7.67 -16.79
CA PHE A 273 -2.47 8.75 -16.31
C PHE A 273 -1.93 9.25 -14.97
N SER A 274 -1.55 10.53 -14.86
CA SER A 274 -0.85 11.00 -13.65
C SER A 274 -1.81 11.38 -12.52
N LEU A 275 -2.73 12.32 -12.77
CA LEU A 275 -3.75 12.74 -11.81
C LEU A 275 -5.12 12.80 -12.49
N SER A 276 -6.13 12.19 -11.87
CA SER A 276 -7.51 12.23 -12.37
C SER A 276 -8.48 12.54 -11.24
N LEU A 277 -9.27 13.59 -11.40
CA LEU A 277 -10.36 13.98 -10.51
C LEU A 277 -11.68 13.79 -11.27
N VAL A 278 -12.54 12.90 -10.80
CA VAL A 278 -13.84 12.58 -11.42
C VAL A 278 -14.96 12.87 -10.43
N ASN A 279 -15.91 13.73 -10.79
CA ASN A 279 -16.96 14.22 -9.88
C ASN A 279 -16.40 14.67 -8.52
N SER A 280 -15.25 15.34 -8.54
CA SER A 280 -14.41 15.58 -7.37
C SER A 280 -14.15 17.07 -7.25
N ASN A 281 -14.82 17.72 -6.29
CA ASN A 281 -14.96 19.17 -6.26
C ASN A 281 -14.12 19.81 -5.15
N ASN A 282 -13.81 21.10 -5.29
CA ASN A 282 -13.15 21.89 -4.25
C ASN A 282 -11.79 21.32 -3.78
N ASN A 283 -11.11 20.54 -4.62
CA ASN A 283 -9.79 19.99 -4.30
C ASN A 283 -8.69 21.01 -4.57
N LYS A 284 -7.60 20.89 -3.82
CA LYS A 284 -6.40 21.72 -3.95
C LYS A 284 -5.24 20.87 -4.43
N VAL A 285 -4.64 21.22 -5.56
CA VAL A 285 -3.46 20.57 -6.13
C VAL A 285 -2.36 21.61 -6.16
N LEU A 286 -1.52 21.61 -5.13
CA LEU A 286 -0.58 22.67 -4.81
C LEU A 286 0.87 22.18 -4.88
N ASN A 287 1.71 22.90 -5.62
CA ASN A 287 3.17 22.72 -5.63
C ASN A 287 3.63 21.28 -5.93
N ASN A 288 2.86 20.51 -6.69
CA ASN A 288 3.23 19.13 -7.03
C ASN A 288 4.16 19.13 -8.25
N THR A 289 5.04 18.12 -8.34
CA THR A 289 5.75 17.82 -9.58
C THR A 289 4.99 16.71 -10.30
N ILE A 290 4.41 17.01 -11.46
CA ILE A 290 3.58 16.08 -12.23
C ILE A 290 4.22 15.87 -13.59
N VAL A 291 4.79 14.69 -13.81
CA VAL A 291 5.50 14.35 -15.04
C VAL A 291 4.87 13.07 -15.60
N ARG A 292 4.34 13.12 -16.83
CA ARG A 292 3.72 11.94 -17.44
C ARG A 292 4.73 11.01 -18.08
N ARG A 293 4.31 9.77 -18.36
CA ARG A 293 4.99 8.88 -19.31
C ARG A 293 4.09 8.59 -20.50
N GLY A 294 4.52 9.00 -21.70
CA GLY A 294 3.83 8.68 -22.95
C GLY A 294 2.81 9.73 -23.40
N TYR A 295 1.76 9.29 -24.09
CA TYR A 295 0.84 10.14 -24.86
C TYR A 295 -0.49 10.50 -24.15
N SER A 296 -0.60 10.28 -22.83
CA SER A 296 -1.84 10.52 -22.07
C SER A 296 -1.85 11.90 -21.38
N TYR A 297 -3.01 12.43 -20.97
CA TYR A 297 -3.09 13.69 -20.22
C TYR A 297 -2.52 13.54 -18.80
N SER A 298 -1.77 14.55 -18.35
CA SER A 298 -1.15 14.54 -17.02
C SER A 298 -2.17 14.79 -15.92
N VAL A 299 -3.07 15.77 -16.11
CA VAL A 299 -4.13 16.08 -15.14
C VAL A 299 -5.46 16.12 -15.84
N ASN A 300 -6.42 15.33 -15.37
CA ASN A 300 -7.79 15.30 -15.89
C ASN A 300 -8.78 15.73 -14.80
N LEU A 301 -9.59 16.74 -15.10
CA LEU A 301 -10.74 17.13 -14.28
C LEU A 301 -12.01 16.78 -15.06
N VAL A 302 -12.76 15.78 -14.61
CA VAL A 302 -13.97 15.28 -15.27
C VAL A 302 -15.16 15.54 -14.36
N ASP A 303 -16.14 16.31 -14.84
CA ASP A 303 -17.32 16.72 -14.04
C ASP A 303 -16.94 17.27 -12.66
N SER A 304 -15.86 18.03 -12.61
CA SER A 304 -15.18 18.43 -11.37
C SER A 304 -15.01 19.93 -11.37
N GLN A 305 -15.53 20.60 -10.33
CA GLN A 305 -15.62 22.06 -10.24
C GLN A 305 -14.93 22.63 -9.01
N ASN A 306 -14.62 23.92 -9.07
CA ASN A 306 -14.00 24.71 -8.00
C ASN A 306 -12.66 24.13 -7.50
N ASN A 307 -11.94 23.37 -8.32
CA ASN A 307 -10.62 22.88 -7.96
C ASN A 307 -9.57 23.98 -8.18
N THR A 308 -8.58 24.03 -7.30
CA THR A 308 -7.45 24.98 -7.38
C THR A 308 -6.18 24.23 -7.69
N LEU A 309 -5.61 24.45 -8.87
CA LEU A 309 -4.31 23.97 -9.28
C LEU A 309 -3.36 25.17 -9.23
N LYS A 310 -2.38 25.12 -8.33
CA LYS A 310 -1.46 26.24 -8.13
C LYS A 310 -0.02 25.80 -7.91
N GLY A 311 0.89 26.40 -8.66
CA GLY A 311 2.34 26.24 -8.48
C GLY A 311 2.86 24.84 -8.82
N ASN A 312 2.09 24.00 -9.54
CA ASN A 312 2.58 22.69 -9.94
C ASN A 312 3.59 22.83 -11.09
N ILE A 313 4.52 21.88 -11.14
CA ILE A 313 5.64 21.85 -12.07
C ILE A 313 5.46 20.63 -12.97
N GLY A 314 5.50 20.86 -14.28
CA GLY A 314 5.43 19.82 -15.30
C GLY A 314 6.62 19.85 -16.25
N ASP A 315 6.84 18.74 -16.96
CA ASP A 315 7.74 18.70 -18.10
C ASP A 315 7.09 19.31 -19.37
N SER A 316 7.84 19.40 -20.47
CA SER A 316 7.34 19.97 -21.74
C SER A 316 6.15 19.21 -22.35
N ASN A 317 5.92 17.98 -21.89
CA ASN A 317 4.82 17.15 -22.34
C ASN A 317 3.63 17.20 -21.37
N THR A 318 3.72 17.92 -20.25
CA THR A 318 2.67 17.89 -19.24
C THR A 318 1.46 18.67 -19.71
N GLU A 319 0.33 17.96 -19.82
CA GLU A 319 -0.94 18.51 -20.31
C GLU A 319 -1.98 18.51 -19.20
N PHE A 320 -2.58 19.69 -18.96
CA PHE A 320 -3.73 19.86 -18.07
C PHE A 320 -5.00 19.91 -18.91
N ARG A 321 -5.95 19.01 -18.61
CA ARG A 321 -7.22 18.95 -19.33
C ARG A 321 -8.40 19.05 -18.35
N VAL A 322 -9.20 20.08 -18.57
CA VAL A 322 -10.55 20.16 -18.00
C VAL A 322 -11.51 19.55 -19.01
N VAL A 323 -12.05 18.38 -18.68
CA VAL A 323 -12.97 17.64 -19.53
C VAL A 323 -14.38 17.92 -19.06
N TYR A 324 -15.18 18.48 -19.96
CA TYR A 324 -16.58 18.82 -19.73
C TYR A 324 -17.52 17.71 -20.22
N ASP A 325 -17.01 16.71 -20.95
CA ASP A 325 -17.86 15.73 -21.62
C ASP A 325 -17.16 14.38 -21.82
N VAL A 326 -17.75 13.32 -21.26
CA VAL A 326 -17.62 11.97 -21.82
C VAL A 326 -19.04 11.46 -21.99
N LEU A 327 -19.57 11.66 -23.21
CA LEU A 327 -20.75 11.04 -23.80
C LEU A 327 -21.39 9.94 -22.94
N ASN A 328 -22.24 10.33 -22.00
CA ASN A 328 -23.25 9.45 -21.44
C ASN A 328 -24.56 9.79 -22.11
N SER A 329 -25.26 8.77 -22.59
CA SER A 329 -26.58 8.82 -23.26
C SER A 329 -27.71 9.38 -22.38
N THR A 330 -27.39 9.91 -21.20
CA THR A 330 -28.29 10.54 -20.26
C THR A 330 -27.97 12.03 -20.25
N ASN A 331 -28.89 12.87 -20.74
CA ASN A 331 -28.85 14.34 -20.75
C ASN A 331 -28.63 14.98 -19.34
N ILE A 332 -27.50 14.71 -18.69
CA ILE A 332 -27.06 15.35 -17.46
C ILE A 332 -26.01 16.38 -17.89
N ALA A 333 -26.27 17.65 -17.61
CA ALA A 333 -25.29 18.71 -17.84
C ALA A 333 -24.08 18.46 -16.92
N LEU A 334 -23.00 17.94 -17.48
CA LEU A 334 -21.70 17.81 -16.81
C LEU A 334 -21.11 19.21 -16.65
N ASN A 335 -20.62 19.53 -15.45
CA ASN A 335 -20.16 20.88 -15.11
C ASN A 335 -18.77 20.85 -14.46
N SER A 336 -17.74 21.11 -15.28
CA SER A 336 -16.36 21.30 -14.81
C SER A 336 -15.98 22.79 -14.67
N GLY A 337 -16.94 23.64 -14.29
CA GLY A 337 -16.74 25.09 -14.17
C GLY A 337 -15.86 25.52 -12.99
N ASN A 338 -15.40 26.78 -13.02
CA ASN A 338 -14.71 27.47 -11.91
C ASN A 338 -13.42 26.80 -11.39
N ASN A 339 -12.77 25.97 -12.21
CA ASN A 339 -11.43 25.49 -11.89
C ASN A 339 -10.40 26.60 -12.10
N THR A 340 -9.53 26.81 -11.11
CA THR A 340 -8.47 27.82 -11.15
C THR A 340 -7.13 27.16 -11.47
N LEU A 341 -6.41 27.69 -12.47
CA LEU A 341 -5.06 27.29 -12.82
C LEU A 341 -4.14 28.52 -12.66
N GLU A 342 -3.25 28.52 -11.66
CA GLU A 342 -2.43 29.69 -11.32
C GLU A 342 -0.95 29.32 -11.11
N GLY A 343 -0.04 30.00 -11.80
CA GLY A 343 1.41 29.85 -11.54
C GLY A 343 1.99 28.48 -11.89
N GLU A 344 1.34 27.73 -12.77
CA GLU A 344 1.85 26.46 -13.29
C GLU A 344 3.11 26.70 -14.12
N ILE A 345 4.18 25.97 -13.78
CA ILE A 345 5.45 26.04 -14.50
C ILE A 345 5.53 24.81 -15.39
N LEU A 346 5.08 24.98 -16.63
CA LEU A 346 5.41 24.05 -17.70
C LEU A 346 6.80 24.42 -18.19
N ASN A 347 7.79 23.58 -17.93
CA ASN A 347 9.09 23.73 -18.59
C ASN A 347 8.93 23.40 -20.07
N ALA A 348 8.45 24.35 -20.85
CA ALA A 348 8.50 24.31 -22.31
C ALA A 348 9.12 25.61 -22.80
N GLY A 349 10.17 25.50 -23.60
CA GLY A 349 10.48 26.53 -24.57
C GLY A 349 9.29 26.67 -25.51
N GLU A 350 8.37 27.55 -25.10
CA GLU A 350 7.41 28.37 -25.84
C GLU A 350 6.02 28.40 -25.16
N PRO A 351 5.47 29.61 -24.94
CA PRO A 351 4.20 29.79 -24.27
C PRO A 351 3.05 29.35 -25.19
N ARG A 352 2.08 28.62 -24.66
CA ARG A 352 0.77 28.47 -25.31
C ARG A 352 -0.31 29.15 -24.47
N THR A 353 -1.02 30.06 -25.13
CA THR A 353 -2.14 30.85 -24.63
C THR A 353 -3.35 29.98 -24.28
N ILE A 354 -4.06 30.44 -23.24
CA ILE A 354 -5.26 29.87 -22.58
C ILE A 354 -6.38 29.57 -23.57
#